data_AF-A0A971KHE9-F1
#
_entry.id   AF-A0A971KHE9-F1
#
_cell.length_a   1.000
_cell.length_b   1.000
_cell.length_c   1.000
_cell.angle_alpha   90.00
_cell.angle_beta   90.00
_cell.angle_gamma   90.00
#
_symmetry.space_group_name_H-M   'P 1'
#
loop_
_entity.id
_entity.type
_entity.pdbx_description
1 polymer ?
#
loop_
_entity_poly.entity_id
_entity_poly.type
_entity_poly.pdbx_seq_one_letter_code
_entity_poly.pdbx_strand_id
1 'polypeptide(L)'
;MLELFKEIFIGVIYFGSADGLRALIMFAIAGLLIYLAIAKDYEPALLLPIGFGAILANLPPTIDGVSAVLGLEHEPGFLRVLFDAGIATELFPILIFIAVGAMIDFTPLLKNPFMIFFGAAAQFGIFITFLLTLVLLPLMGITGDEALKMAAAVGIIGAADGPTTIYVANHFNLKDYMGPISVAAYSYMSLVPIIQP
;
A
#
# COMPACT_ATOMS: atom_id res chain seq x y z
N MET A 1 -42.43 -8.17 8.26
CA MET A 1 -41.85 -9.52 8.06
C MET A 1 -40.86 -9.54 6.89
N LEU A 2 -41.25 -9.04 5.70
CA LEU A 2 -40.31 -8.95 4.56
C LEU A 2 -39.14 -7.98 4.80
N GLU A 3 -39.36 -6.86 5.49
CA GLU A 3 -38.28 -5.90 5.80
C GLU A 3 -37.30 -6.44 6.85
N LEU A 4 -37.80 -7.09 7.90
CA LEU A 4 -36.96 -7.76 8.91
C LEU A 4 -36.11 -8.88 8.29
N PHE A 5 -36.66 -9.61 7.32
CA PHE A 5 -35.90 -10.62 6.58
C PHE A 5 -34.84 -9.97 5.68
N LYS A 6 -35.15 -8.84 5.04
CA LYS A 6 -34.14 -8.07 4.31
C LYS A 6 -33.04 -7.61 5.26
N GLU A 7 -33.36 -6.99 6.39
CA GLU A 7 -32.39 -6.50 7.39
C GLU A 7 -31.42 -7.58 7.87
N ILE A 8 -31.91 -8.77 8.20
CA ILE A 8 -31.07 -9.88 8.66
C ILE A 8 -30.15 -10.40 7.54
N PHE A 9 -30.61 -10.35 6.28
CA PHE A 9 -29.85 -10.82 5.12
C PHE A 9 -29.18 -9.69 4.34
N ILE A 10 -29.19 -8.45 4.82
CA ILE A 10 -28.63 -7.29 4.11
C ILE A 10 -27.14 -7.53 3.78
N GLY A 11 -26.37 -8.15 4.69
CA GLY A 11 -24.97 -8.48 4.44
C GLY A 11 -24.78 -9.50 3.31
N VAL A 12 -25.62 -10.55 3.26
CA VAL A 12 -25.58 -11.56 2.20
C VAL A 12 -26.05 -10.98 0.86
N ILE A 13 -27.07 -10.12 0.88
CA ILE A 13 -27.55 -9.40 -0.29
C ILE A 13 -26.49 -8.42 -0.81
N TYR A 14 -25.74 -7.77 0.09
CA TYR A 14 -24.62 -6.90 -0.26
C TYR A 14 -23.52 -7.66 -1.01
N PHE A 15 -23.16 -8.87 -0.58
CA PHE A 15 -22.19 -9.72 -1.30
C PHE A 15 -22.68 -10.20 -2.67
N GLY A 16 -23.99 -10.20 -2.92
CA GLY A 16 -24.57 -10.44 -4.25
C GLY A 16 -24.52 -9.22 -5.19
N SER A 17 -24.09 -8.05 -4.70
CA SER A 17 -23.94 -6.83 -5.52
C SER A 17 -22.55 -6.73 -6.16
N ALA A 18 -22.41 -5.85 -7.16
CA ALA A 18 -21.12 -5.60 -7.81
C ALA A 18 -20.05 -5.10 -6.82
N ASP A 19 -20.45 -4.30 -5.83
CA ASP A 19 -19.53 -3.78 -4.80
C ASP A 19 -19.16 -4.86 -3.77
N GLY A 20 -20.10 -5.73 -3.42
CA GLY A 20 -19.82 -6.88 -2.56
C GLY A 20 -18.87 -7.89 -3.20
N LEU A 21 -18.96 -8.10 -4.52
CA LEU A 21 -18.02 -8.96 -5.25
C LEU A 21 -16.59 -8.38 -5.21
N ARG A 22 -16.44 -7.05 -5.35
CA ARG A 22 -15.15 -6.36 -5.20
C ARG A 22 -14.59 -6.53 -3.78
N ALA A 23 -15.44 -6.38 -2.76
CA ALA A 23 -15.05 -6.61 -1.37
C ALA A 23 -14.58 -8.06 -1.12
N LEU A 24 -15.25 -9.06 -1.70
CA LEU A 24 -14.83 -10.47 -1.60
C LEU A 24 -13.46 -10.71 -2.24
N ILE A 25 -13.20 -10.11 -3.40
CA ILE A 25 -11.86 -10.18 -4.04
C ILE A 25 -10.81 -9.54 -3.12
N MET A 26 -11.11 -8.39 -2.54
CA MET A 26 -10.21 -7.72 -1.60
C MET A 26 -9.99 -8.52 -0.32
N PHE A 27 -11.00 -9.22 0.20
CA PHE A 27 -10.83 -10.15 1.32
C PHE A 27 -9.96 -11.35 0.97
N ALA A 28 -10.08 -11.89 -0.24
CA ALA A 28 -9.20 -12.95 -0.70
C ALA A 28 -7.73 -12.46 -0.79
N ILE A 29 -7.51 -11.26 -1.34
CA ILE A 29 -6.18 -10.63 -1.39
C ILE A 29 -5.65 -10.39 0.03
N ALA A 30 -6.46 -9.84 0.92
CA ALA A 30 -6.07 -9.57 2.30
C ALA A 30 -5.74 -10.86 3.06
N GLY A 31 -6.54 -11.91 2.89
CA GLY A 31 -6.28 -13.24 3.45
C GLY A 31 -4.98 -13.84 2.92
N LEU A 32 -4.68 -13.64 1.63
CA LEU A 32 -3.40 -14.05 1.05
C LEU A 32 -2.23 -13.29 1.68
N LEU A 33 -2.33 -11.97 1.86
CA LEU A 33 -1.28 -11.16 2.51
C LEU A 33 -1.05 -11.60 3.97
N ILE A 34 -2.12 -11.86 4.72
CA ILE A 34 -2.05 -12.37 6.09
C ILE A 34 -1.42 -13.76 6.12
N TYR A 35 -1.78 -14.63 5.17
CA TYR A 35 -1.19 -15.96 5.05
C TYR A 35 0.31 -15.90 4.77
N LEU A 36 0.75 -15.03 3.85
CA LEU A 36 2.17 -14.82 3.57
C LEU A 36 2.92 -14.27 4.80
N ALA A 37 2.30 -13.35 5.54
CA ALA A 37 2.88 -12.80 6.77
C ALA A 37 3.08 -13.86 7.86
N ILE A 38 2.09 -14.74 8.09
CA ILE A 38 2.10 -15.68 9.23
C ILE A 38 2.71 -17.04 8.87
N ALA A 39 2.31 -17.63 7.75
CA ALA A 39 2.73 -18.99 7.39
C ALA A 39 4.09 -19.04 6.66
N LYS A 40 4.50 -17.91 6.06
CA LYS A 40 5.77 -17.79 5.33
C LYS A 40 6.75 -16.80 5.97
N ASP A 41 6.36 -16.14 7.07
CA ASP A 41 7.15 -15.13 7.77
C ASP A 41 7.69 -14.01 6.85
N TYR A 42 6.94 -13.68 5.78
CA TYR A 42 7.30 -12.58 4.88
C TYR A 42 6.91 -11.24 5.52
N GLU A 43 7.92 -10.50 5.99
CA GLU A 43 7.81 -9.20 6.68
C GLU A 43 6.52 -9.04 7.52
N PRO A 44 6.33 -9.88 8.56
CA PRO A 44 5.07 -9.93 9.32
C PRO A 44 4.72 -8.60 9.98
N ALA A 45 5.74 -7.79 10.33
CA ALA A 45 5.55 -6.47 10.92
C ALA A 45 4.78 -5.50 10.00
N LEU A 46 4.81 -5.71 8.68
CA LEU A 46 4.19 -4.81 7.70
C LEU A 46 3.03 -5.47 6.96
N LEU A 47 3.19 -6.71 6.46
CA LEU A 47 2.15 -7.38 5.67
C LEU A 47 0.90 -7.70 6.50
N LEU A 48 1.06 -8.03 7.78
CA LEU A 48 -0.07 -8.36 8.65
C LEU A 48 -0.95 -7.13 8.93
N PRO A 49 -0.42 -5.96 9.35
CA PRO A 49 -1.22 -4.73 9.45
C PRO A 49 -1.86 -4.29 8.13
N ILE A 50 -1.16 -4.43 7.00
CA ILE A 50 -1.70 -4.08 5.67
C ILE A 50 -2.88 -4.99 5.31
N GLY A 51 -2.73 -6.30 5.47
CA GLY A 51 -3.80 -7.26 5.21
C GLY A 51 -5.00 -7.02 6.13
N PHE A 52 -4.76 -6.79 7.42
CA PHE A 52 -5.83 -6.47 8.37
C PHE A 52 -6.54 -5.16 8.02
N GLY A 53 -5.78 -4.10 7.70
CA GLY A 53 -6.33 -2.83 7.25
C GLY A 53 -7.16 -2.96 5.97
N ALA A 54 -6.73 -3.81 5.03
CA ALA A 54 -7.49 -4.11 3.82
C ALA A 54 -8.83 -4.81 4.12
N ILE A 55 -8.87 -5.72 5.10
CA ILE A 55 -10.15 -6.30 5.56
C ILE A 55 -11.04 -5.22 6.14
N LEU A 56 -10.52 -4.41 7.07
CA LEU A 56 -11.29 -3.34 7.71
C LEU A 56 -11.83 -2.31 6.71
N ALA A 57 -11.02 -1.95 5.71
CA ALA A 57 -11.39 -0.98 4.69
C ALA A 57 -12.47 -1.48 3.72
N ASN A 58 -12.66 -2.79 3.60
CA ASN A 58 -13.62 -3.42 2.69
C ASN A 58 -14.82 -4.06 3.42
N LEU A 59 -14.99 -3.76 4.72
CA LEU A 59 -16.15 -4.24 5.46
C LEU A 59 -17.46 -3.70 4.85
N PRO A 60 -18.51 -4.54 4.73
CA PRO A 60 -19.81 -4.09 4.26
C PRO A 60 -20.33 -2.91 5.10
N PRO A 61 -20.70 -1.78 4.49
CA PRO A 61 -21.16 -0.58 5.20
C PRO A 61 -22.48 -0.82 5.96
N THR A 62 -23.09 -1.98 5.74
CA THR A 62 -24.33 -2.44 6.36
C THR A 62 -24.13 -3.13 7.71
N ILE A 63 -22.89 -3.34 8.14
CA ILE A 63 -22.56 -3.91 9.45
C ILE A 63 -22.50 -2.79 10.48
N ASP A 64 -23.25 -2.94 11.59
CA ASP A 64 -23.18 -2.05 12.74
C ASP A 64 -21.73 -1.98 13.28
N GLY A 65 -21.16 -0.78 13.29
CA GLY A 65 -19.79 -0.52 13.73
C GLY A 65 -18.79 -0.16 12.62
N VAL A 66 -19.13 -0.40 11.34
CA VAL A 66 -18.28 0.03 10.21
C VAL A 66 -18.18 1.55 10.12
N SER A 67 -19.21 2.26 10.58
CA SER A 67 -19.20 3.73 10.76
C SER A 67 -18.06 4.21 11.67
N ALA A 68 -17.68 3.46 12.71
CA ALA A 68 -16.54 3.83 13.57
C ALA A 68 -15.18 3.60 12.89
N VAL A 69 -15.13 2.69 11.92
CA VAL A 69 -13.90 2.30 11.19
C VAL A 69 -13.66 3.20 9.99
N LEU A 70 -14.66 3.32 9.12
CA LEU A 70 -14.60 4.06 7.85
C LEU A 70 -15.11 5.50 7.98
N GLY A 71 -15.98 5.77 8.95
CA GLY A 71 -16.67 7.04 9.10
C GLY A 71 -18.04 7.05 8.41
N LEU A 72 -18.86 8.00 8.84
CA LEU A 72 -20.05 8.46 8.11
C LEU A 72 -19.73 9.84 7.52
N GLU A 73 -20.55 10.33 6.58
CA GLU A 73 -20.31 11.62 5.89
C GLU A 73 -20.00 12.81 6.83
N HIS A 74 -20.40 12.73 8.10
CA HIS A 74 -20.22 13.80 9.09
C HIS A 74 -19.26 13.45 10.25
N GLU A 75 -18.78 12.21 10.36
CA GLU A 75 -17.83 11.80 11.40
C GLU A 75 -16.75 10.87 10.81
N PRO A 76 -15.47 11.26 10.81
CA PRO A 76 -14.40 10.44 10.25
C PRO A 76 -14.14 9.22 11.15
N GLY A 77 -14.13 8.03 10.56
CA GLY A 77 -13.74 6.80 11.26
C GLY A 77 -12.24 6.81 11.60
N PHE A 78 -11.82 5.93 12.50
CA PHE A 78 -10.43 5.98 13.00
C PHE A 78 -9.39 5.77 11.89
N LEU A 79 -9.68 4.95 10.86
CA LEU A 79 -8.77 4.77 9.72
C LEU A 79 -8.60 6.06 8.93
N ARG A 80 -9.67 6.84 8.77
CA ARG A 80 -9.63 8.14 8.10
C ARG A 80 -8.82 9.14 8.92
N VAL A 81 -9.01 9.16 10.25
CA VAL A 81 -8.23 10.01 11.14
C VAL A 81 -6.74 9.68 11.07
N LEU A 82 -6.37 8.39 11.11
CA LEU A 82 -4.96 7.98 10.97
C LEU A 82 -4.37 8.33 9.60
N PHE A 83 -5.15 8.16 8.54
CA PHE A 83 -4.73 8.52 7.19
C PHE A 83 -4.50 10.03 7.06
N ASP A 84 -5.47 10.85 7.48
CA ASP A 84 -5.42 12.30 7.35
C ASP A 84 -4.38 12.92 8.28
N ALA A 85 -4.20 12.41 9.50
CA ALA A 85 -3.23 12.92 10.46
C ALA A 85 -1.80 12.41 10.22
N GLY A 86 -1.64 11.24 9.58
CA GLY A 86 -0.36 10.54 9.48
C GLY A 86 0.20 10.44 8.07
N ILE A 87 -0.57 9.89 7.13
CA ILE A 87 -0.11 9.62 5.76
C ILE A 87 -0.23 10.88 4.89
N ALA A 88 -1.38 11.57 4.94
CA ALA A 88 -1.63 12.75 4.12
C ALA A 88 -0.73 13.94 4.50
N THR A 89 -0.38 14.06 5.79
CA THR A 89 0.56 15.06 6.33
C THR A 89 2.02 14.61 6.26
N GLU A 90 2.31 13.41 5.73
CA GLU A 90 3.64 12.82 5.64
C GLU A 90 4.32 12.53 6.98
N LEU A 91 3.62 12.72 8.11
CA LEU A 91 4.13 12.47 9.45
C LEU A 91 4.61 11.02 9.62
N PHE A 92 3.83 10.03 9.20
CA PHE A 92 4.21 8.62 9.34
C PHE A 92 5.41 8.23 8.46
N PRO A 93 5.45 8.54 7.15
CA PRO A 93 6.65 8.30 6.33
C PRO A 93 7.93 8.92 6.92
N ILE A 94 7.87 10.16 7.41
CA ILE A 94 9.03 10.85 8.00
C ILE A 94 9.48 10.16 9.29
N LEU A 95 8.56 9.80 10.19
CA LEU A 95 8.89 9.10 11.43
C LEU A 95 9.50 7.72 11.17
N ILE A 96 8.96 6.98 10.19
CA ILE A 96 9.53 5.69 9.77
C ILE A 96 10.94 5.91 9.21
N PHE A 97 11.15 6.93 8.38
CA PHE A 97 12.47 7.23 7.81
C PHE A 97 13.52 7.60 8.87
N ILE A 98 13.13 8.38 9.90
CA ILE A 98 14.00 8.68 11.04
C ILE A 98 14.33 7.41 11.82
N ALA A 99 13.35 6.54 12.07
CA ALA A 99 13.57 5.27 12.77
C ALA A 99 14.50 4.35 11.97
N VAL A 100 14.31 4.20 10.66
CA VAL A 100 15.21 3.44 9.77
C VAL A 100 16.61 4.02 9.82
N GLY A 101 16.76 5.34 9.70
CA GLY A 101 18.06 6.02 9.81
C GLY A 101 18.79 5.78 11.14
N ALA A 102 18.04 5.70 12.24
CA ALA A 102 18.58 5.41 13.57
C ALA A 102 19.03 3.94 13.74
N MET A 103 18.48 3.01 12.95
CA MET A 103 18.80 1.58 13.00
C MET A 103 19.92 1.16 12.05
N ILE A 104 20.32 2.00 11.09
CA ILE A 104 21.36 1.69 10.10
C ILE A 104 22.76 1.67 10.76
N ASP A 105 23.47 0.55 10.59
CA ASP A 105 24.90 0.48 10.90
C ASP A 105 25.73 0.98 9.72
N PHE A 106 26.39 2.13 9.91
CA PHE A 106 27.28 2.72 8.90
C PHE A 106 28.69 2.11 8.89
N THR A 107 29.03 1.24 9.86
CA THR A 107 30.36 0.64 9.98
C THR A 107 30.83 -0.06 8.69
N PRO A 108 30.00 -0.87 7.99
CA PRO A 108 30.41 -1.51 6.73
C PRO A 108 30.68 -0.49 5.61
N LEU A 109 29.86 0.57 5.53
CA LEU A 109 30.00 1.63 4.52
C LEU A 109 31.30 2.42 4.73
N LEU A 110 31.63 2.76 5.97
CA LEU A 110 32.84 3.51 6.31
C LEU A 110 34.11 2.69 6.14
N LYS A 111 34.06 1.38 6.37
CA LYS A 111 35.20 0.45 6.15
C LYS A 111 35.53 0.27 4.67
N ASN A 112 34.54 0.29 3.79
CA ASN A 112 34.76 0.19 2.35
C ASN A 112 33.89 1.20 1.58
N PRO A 113 34.39 2.43 1.36
CA PRO A 113 33.64 3.49 0.66
C PRO A 113 33.21 3.11 -0.77
N PHE A 114 33.89 2.15 -1.42
CA PHE A 114 33.47 1.67 -2.74
C PHE A 114 32.07 1.02 -2.73
N MET A 115 31.55 0.62 -1.57
CA MET A 115 30.18 0.12 -1.42
C MET A 115 29.11 1.14 -1.87
N ILE A 116 29.42 2.44 -1.84
CA ILE A 116 28.51 3.50 -2.33
C ILE A 116 28.16 3.31 -3.81
N PHE A 117 29.08 2.82 -4.64
CA PHE A 117 28.82 2.61 -6.07
C PHE A 117 27.84 1.47 -6.34
N PHE A 118 27.81 0.44 -5.48
CA PHE A 118 26.78 -0.61 -5.57
C PHE A 118 25.40 -0.05 -5.19
N GLY A 119 25.34 0.83 -4.18
CA GLY A 119 24.12 1.57 -3.85
C GLY A 119 23.65 2.44 -5.02
N ALA A 120 24.56 3.15 -5.69
CA ALA A 120 24.23 3.94 -6.88
C ALA A 120 23.74 3.07 -8.04
N ALA A 121 24.34 1.91 -8.27
CA ALA A 121 23.90 0.95 -9.28
C ALA A 121 22.50 0.37 -8.97
N ALA A 122 22.19 0.12 -7.69
CA ALA A 122 20.87 -0.35 -7.27
C ALA A 122 19.74 0.65 -7.65
N GLN A 123 20.03 1.96 -7.64
CA GLN A 123 19.07 3.00 -8.06
C GLN A 123 18.72 2.95 -9.55
N PHE A 124 19.46 2.18 -10.37
CA PHE A 124 19.09 1.95 -11.77
C PHE A 124 17.73 1.26 -11.91
N GLY A 125 17.32 0.48 -10.90
CA GLY A 125 15.99 -0.13 -10.81
C GLY A 125 14.86 0.90 -10.85
N ILE A 126 15.06 2.09 -10.27
CA ILE A 126 14.09 3.19 -10.33
C ILE A 126 13.88 3.62 -11.78
N PHE A 127 14.98 3.88 -12.50
CA PHE A 127 14.92 4.38 -13.87
C PHE A 127 14.29 3.37 -14.83
N ILE A 128 14.63 2.08 -14.69
CA ILE A 128 14.01 1.02 -15.50
C ILE A 128 12.51 0.97 -15.22
N THR A 129 12.11 0.93 -13.94
CA THR A 129 10.71 0.83 -13.54
C THR A 129 9.92 2.05 -14.01
N PHE A 130 10.49 3.25 -13.88
CA PHE A 130 9.93 4.49 -14.40
C PHE A 130 9.72 4.45 -15.92
N LEU A 131 10.76 4.10 -16.69
CA LEU A 131 10.68 4.05 -18.16
C LEU A 131 9.67 3.01 -18.65
N LEU A 132 9.69 1.82 -18.06
CA LEU A 132 8.72 0.77 -18.39
C LEU A 132 7.30 1.22 -18.09
N THR A 133 7.07 1.82 -16.92
CA THR A 133 5.75 2.32 -16.53
C THR A 133 5.28 3.43 -17.48
N LEU A 134 6.17 4.34 -17.88
CA LEU A 134 5.85 5.42 -18.83
C LEU A 134 5.45 4.90 -20.21
N VAL A 135 6.01 3.78 -20.66
CA VAL A 135 5.64 3.13 -21.93
C VAL A 135 4.33 2.35 -21.81
N LEU A 136 4.05 1.76 -20.65
CA LEU A 136 2.86 0.92 -20.43
C LEU A 136 1.60 1.73 -20.11
N LEU A 137 1.70 2.82 -19.35
CA LEU A 137 0.54 3.63 -18.95
C LEU A 137 -0.31 4.17 -20.11
N PRO A 138 0.28 4.62 -21.24
CA PRO A 138 -0.50 5.03 -22.40
C PRO A 138 -1.36 3.91 -23.01
N LEU A 139 -0.93 2.64 -22.91
CA LEU A 139 -1.71 1.49 -23.37
C LEU A 139 -2.94 1.25 -22.48
N MET A 140 -2.90 1.73 -21.25
CA MET A 140 -4.01 1.68 -20.29
C MET A 140 -4.87 2.95 -20.30
N GLY A 141 -4.61 3.87 -21.24
CA GLY A 141 -5.36 5.13 -21.40
C GLY A 141 -4.90 6.27 -20.48
N ILE A 142 -3.88 6.06 -19.65
CA ILE A 142 -3.32 7.09 -18.76
C ILE A 142 -2.24 7.84 -19.53
N THR A 143 -2.48 9.12 -19.82
CA THR A 143 -1.60 9.93 -20.68
C THR A 143 -1.30 11.30 -20.08
N GLY A 144 -0.25 11.94 -20.58
CA GLY A 144 0.14 13.30 -20.18
C GLY A 144 0.77 13.37 -18.78
N ASP A 145 0.41 14.42 -18.05
CA ASP A 145 1.03 14.80 -16.77
C ASP A 145 0.75 13.79 -15.64
N GLU A 146 -0.42 13.14 -15.69
CA GLU A 146 -0.79 12.08 -14.74
C GLU A 146 0.05 10.83 -14.94
N ALA A 147 0.33 10.46 -16.20
CA ALA A 147 1.19 9.32 -16.51
C ALA A 147 2.61 9.53 -15.98
N LEU A 148 3.13 10.76 -16.10
CA LEU A 148 4.46 11.09 -15.59
C LEU A 148 4.54 11.00 -14.07
N LYS A 149 3.54 11.54 -13.37
CA LYS A 149 3.44 11.50 -11.89
C LYS A 149 3.30 10.07 -11.38
N MET A 150 2.45 9.26 -12.02
CA MET A 150 2.25 7.87 -11.66
C MET A 150 3.50 7.03 -11.95
N ALA A 151 4.14 7.22 -13.11
CA ALA A 151 5.41 6.58 -13.42
C ALA A 151 6.51 6.96 -12.43
N ALA A 152 6.57 8.22 -11.98
CA ALA A 152 7.51 8.67 -10.97
C ALA A 152 7.29 7.95 -9.63
N ALA A 153 6.05 7.88 -9.14
CA ALA A 153 5.74 7.18 -7.89
C ALA A 153 6.00 5.67 -7.97
N VAL A 154 5.57 5.01 -9.05
CA VAL A 154 5.81 3.57 -9.29
C VAL A 154 7.30 3.30 -9.48
N GLY A 155 8.05 4.21 -10.11
CA GLY A 155 9.50 4.12 -10.26
C GLY A 155 10.22 3.92 -8.94
N ILE A 156 9.80 4.61 -7.87
CA ILE A 156 10.42 4.50 -6.55
C ILE A 156 10.28 3.11 -5.93
N ILE A 157 9.28 2.31 -6.33
CA ILE A 157 9.18 0.90 -5.92
C ILE A 157 10.45 0.13 -6.30
N GLY A 158 11.07 0.48 -7.45
CA GLY A 158 12.34 -0.09 -7.89
C GLY A 158 13.53 0.22 -6.99
N ALA A 159 13.40 1.18 -6.06
CA ALA A 159 14.39 1.47 -5.02
C ALA A 159 14.33 0.49 -3.84
N ALA A 160 13.26 -0.32 -3.76
CA ALA A 160 12.92 -1.15 -2.60
C ALA A 160 12.85 -0.36 -1.28
N ASP A 161 12.39 0.90 -1.34
CA ASP A 161 12.17 1.76 -0.17
C ASP A 161 10.70 2.20 -0.06
N GLY A 162 9.98 1.63 0.92
CA GLY A 162 8.53 1.81 1.10
C GLY A 162 8.13 3.21 1.56
N PRO A 163 8.74 3.76 2.62
CA PRO A 163 8.45 5.11 3.10
C PRO A 163 8.60 6.19 2.02
N THR A 164 9.65 6.14 1.21
CA THR A 164 9.86 7.12 0.13
C THR A 164 8.87 6.92 -1.02
N THR A 165 8.50 5.68 -1.34
CA THR A 165 7.43 5.39 -2.31
C THR A 165 6.11 6.05 -1.89
N ILE A 166 5.72 5.91 -0.61
CA ILE A 166 4.50 6.52 -0.07
C ILE A 166 4.60 8.06 -0.11
N TYR A 167 5.75 8.60 0.30
CA TYR A 167 6.00 10.04 0.27
C TYR A 167 5.83 10.62 -1.14
N VAL A 168 6.44 10.01 -2.16
CA VAL A 168 6.36 10.50 -3.55
C VAL A 168 4.94 10.37 -4.10
N ALA A 169 4.22 9.28 -3.77
CA ALA A 169 2.82 9.13 -4.15
C ALA A 169 1.92 10.22 -3.53
N ASN A 170 2.15 10.57 -2.27
CA ASN A 170 1.42 11.65 -1.58
C ASN A 170 1.78 13.03 -2.15
N HIS A 171 3.07 13.29 -2.41
CA HIS A 171 3.55 14.53 -3.00
C HIS A 171 2.91 14.83 -4.37
N PHE A 172 2.72 13.81 -5.21
CA PHE A 172 2.03 13.93 -6.49
C PHE A 172 0.50 13.86 -6.39
N ASN A 173 -0.05 13.81 -5.17
CA ASN A 173 -1.49 13.74 -4.88
C ASN A 173 -2.20 12.55 -5.54
N LEU A 174 -1.52 11.39 -5.63
CA LEU A 174 -2.03 10.16 -6.25
C LEU A 174 -2.92 9.35 -5.29
N LYS A 175 -3.85 10.02 -4.59
CA LYS A 175 -4.63 9.43 -3.48
C LYS A 175 -5.32 8.12 -3.86
N ASP A 176 -5.89 8.05 -5.06
CA ASP A 176 -6.59 6.86 -5.56
C ASP A 176 -5.65 5.67 -5.83
N TYR A 177 -4.37 5.95 -6.10
CA TYR A 177 -3.35 4.95 -6.39
C TYR A 177 -2.46 4.63 -5.18
N MET A 178 -2.58 5.38 -4.07
CA MET A 178 -1.75 5.17 -2.88
C MET A 178 -1.90 3.77 -2.31
N GLY A 179 -3.12 3.23 -2.27
CA GLY A 179 -3.38 1.86 -1.80
C GLY A 179 -2.61 0.82 -2.63
N PRO A 180 -2.87 0.73 -3.95
CA PRO A 180 -2.16 -0.18 -4.84
C PRO A 180 -0.63 -0.01 -4.81
N ILE A 181 -0.12 1.23 -4.83
CA ILE A 181 1.31 1.53 -4.80
C ILE A 181 1.95 1.05 -3.48
N SER A 182 1.30 1.32 -2.34
CA SER A 182 1.82 0.92 -1.03
C SER A 182 1.85 -0.60 -0.87
N VAL A 183 0.78 -1.29 -1.29
CA VAL A 183 0.72 -2.75 -1.25
C VAL A 183 1.79 -3.34 -2.15
N ALA A 184 1.97 -2.82 -3.37
CA ALA A 184 2.99 -3.30 -4.30
C ALA A 184 4.41 -3.10 -3.74
N ALA A 185 4.70 -1.94 -3.16
CA ALA A 185 6.02 -1.64 -2.62
C ALA A 185 6.43 -2.61 -1.50
N TYR A 186 5.60 -2.73 -0.45
CA TYR A 186 5.92 -3.60 0.68
C TYR A 186 5.81 -5.09 0.35
N SER A 187 4.87 -5.49 -0.51
CA SER A 187 4.79 -6.89 -0.94
C SER A 187 6.05 -7.29 -1.72
N TYR A 188 6.54 -6.43 -2.62
CA TYR A 188 7.78 -6.68 -3.35
C TYR A 188 9.00 -6.81 -2.42
N MET A 189 9.14 -5.91 -1.44
CA MET A 189 10.23 -5.97 -0.44
C MET A 189 10.22 -7.29 0.33
N SER A 190 9.04 -7.75 0.75
CA SER A 190 8.88 -9.03 1.43
C SER A 190 9.23 -10.26 0.57
N LEU A 191 9.20 -10.11 -0.76
CA LEU A 191 9.51 -11.16 -1.73
C LEU A 191 10.98 -11.16 -2.18
N VAL A 192 11.80 -10.21 -1.72
CA VAL A 192 13.23 -10.13 -2.04
C VAL A 192 13.96 -11.45 -1.78
N PRO A 193 13.75 -12.19 -0.67
CA PRO A 193 14.42 -13.48 -0.43
C PRO A 193 14.15 -14.55 -1.50
N ILE A 194 13.07 -14.41 -2.28
CA ILE A 194 12.73 -15.32 -3.38
C ILE A 194 13.35 -14.84 -4.69
N ILE A 195 13.32 -13.53 -4.93
CA ILE A 195 13.77 -12.90 -6.18
C ILE A 195 15.31 -12.87 -6.24
N GLN A 196 15.96 -12.63 -5.10
CA GLN A 196 17.40 -12.54 -4.94
C GLN A 196 17.85 -13.44 -3.78
N PRO A 197 18.14 -14.73 -4.06
CA PRO A 197 18.57 -15.71 -3.06
C PRO A 197 20.02 -15.54 -2.59
#